data_AF-A0A1G2YVD6-F1
#
_entry.id   AF-A0A1G2YVD6-F1
#
_cell.length_a   1.000
_cell.length_b   1.000
_cell.length_c   1.000
_cell.angle_alpha   90.00
_cell.angle_beta   90.00
_cell.angle_gamma   90.00
#
_symmetry.space_group_name_H-M   'P 1'
#
loop_
_entity.id
_entity.type
_entity.pdbx_description
1 polymer ?
#
loop_
_entity_poly.entity_id
_entity_poly.type
_entity_poly.pdbx_seq_one_letter_code
_entity_poly.pdbx_strand_id
1 'polypeptide(L)'
;MRYRKIPDETVRRLPVYLRGALHLSRANVEKTSSKELADLTGIESWQIRKDFSYFGDFGTRGVGYDLRSLISRINKILRLSAGHKAALVGVGNLGSALLAFPGFRMFGLEIAAAFDVDRRKVGRRKAGVLIEDVASLRDLNRRGIHLGIIAVPEAASQDVAEALVDAGVKGILNFAPRYIVVSPGVKLITIDIAMHLARLPYYVPAG
;
A
#
# COMPACT_ATOMS: atom_id res chain seq x y z
N MET A 1 -19.55 -3.58 -11.78
CA MET A 1 -19.29 -2.14 -12.06
C MET A 1 -18.35 -2.06 -13.24
N ARG A 2 -18.80 -1.53 -14.39
CA ARG A 2 -18.00 -1.42 -15.60
C ARG A 2 -17.40 -0.02 -15.62
N TYR A 3 -16.33 0.19 -14.87
CA TYR A 3 -15.62 1.45 -14.95
C TYR A 3 -15.00 1.56 -16.35
N ARG A 4 -15.17 2.71 -17.02
CA ARG A 4 -14.36 3.07 -18.20
C ARG A 4 -12.88 2.91 -17.84
N LYS A 5 -11.99 2.83 -18.83
CA LYS A 5 -10.53 2.70 -18.66
C LYS A 5 -10.00 3.81 -17.73
N ILE A 6 -9.99 3.59 -16.42
CA ILE A 6 -9.52 4.54 -15.41
C ILE A 6 -8.00 4.63 -15.56
N PRO A 7 -7.41 5.85 -15.62
CA PRO A 7 -5.96 6.00 -15.65
C PRO A 7 -5.30 5.38 -14.42
N ASP A 8 -4.18 4.67 -14.59
CA ASP A 8 -3.46 4.07 -13.46
C ASP A 8 -3.01 5.13 -12.45
N GLU A 9 -2.67 6.33 -12.92
CA GLU A 9 -2.33 7.47 -12.06
C GLU A 9 -3.49 7.90 -11.14
N THR A 10 -4.72 7.86 -11.65
CA THR A 10 -5.92 8.14 -10.86
C THR A 10 -6.06 7.10 -9.75
N VAL A 11 -5.84 5.81 -10.05
CA VAL A 11 -5.84 4.73 -9.04
C VAL A 11 -4.74 4.94 -8.01
N ARG A 12 -3.53 5.35 -8.43
CA ARG A 12 -2.39 5.65 -7.53
C ARG A 12 -2.67 6.79 -6.56
N ARG A 13 -3.53 7.76 -6.93
CA ARG A 13 -3.90 8.89 -6.06
C ARG A 13 -5.02 8.57 -5.06
N LEU A 14 -5.83 7.53 -5.31
CA LEU A 14 -6.93 7.15 -4.41
C LEU A 14 -6.52 6.92 -2.94
N PRO A 15 -5.40 6.23 -2.62
CA PRO A 15 -4.95 6.09 -1.24
C PRO A 15 -4.61 7.43 -0.57
N VAL A 16 -4.16 8.42 -1.34
CA VAL A 16 -3.87 9.78 -0.85
C VAL A 16 -5.18 10.49 -0.47
N TYR A 17 -6.19 10.42 -1.35
CA TYR A 17 -7.51 10.98 -1.07
C TYR A 17 -8.18 10.30 0.13
N LEU A 18 -8.07 8.97 0.23
CA LEU A 18 -8.60 8.22 1.37
C LEU A 18 -7.93 8.65 2.68
N ARG A 19 -6.60 8.87 2.68
CA ARG A 19 -5.89 9.39 3.87
C ARG A 19 -6.43 10.75 4.30
N GLY A 20 -6.59 11.69 3.37
CA GLY A 20 -7.15 13.02 3.65
C GLY A 20 -8.58 12.95 4.18
N ALA A 21 -9.43 12.13 3.55
CA ALA A 21 -10.81 11.93 3.98
C ALA A 21 -10.89 11.29 5.38
N LEU A 22 -10.06 10.28 5.67
CA LEU A 22 -9.98 9.67 7.00
C LEU A 22 -9.48 10.65 8.07
N HIS A 23 -8.60 11.59 7.71
CA HIS A 23 -8.17 12.64 8.62
C HIS A 23 -9.34 13.56 9.00
N LEU A 24 -10.06 14.08 8.00
CA LEU A 24 -11.25 14.93 8.22
C LEU A 24 -12.35 14.20 9.00
N SER A 25 -12.59 12.93 8.68
CA SER A 25 -13.61 12.12 9.37
C SER A 25 -13.27 11.91 10.85
N ARG A 26 -11.99 11.79 11.23
CA ARG A 26 -11.57 11.72 12.64
C ARG A 26 -11.77 13.05 13.38
N ALA A 27 -11.76 14.16 12.64
CA ALA A 27 -12.09 15.49 13.17
C ALA A 27 -13.62 15.76 13.19
N ASN A 28 -14.46 14.73 13.00
CA ASN A 28 -15.92 14.82 12.97
C ASN A 28 -16.48 15.77 11.89
N VAL A 29 -15.72 16.00 10.82
CA VAL A 29 -16.22 16.72 9.64
C VAL A 29 -17.16 15.79 8.86
N GLU A 30 -18.33 16.30 8.46
CA GLU A 30 -19.31 15.50 7.70
C GLU A 30 -19.16 15.65 6.18
N LYS A 31 -18.81 16.86 5.72
CA LYS A 31 -18.67 17.18 4.29
C LYS A 31 -17.35 17.87 4.03
N THR A 32 -16.82 17.67 2.83
CA THR A 32 -15.60 18.36 2.40
C THR A 32 -15.67 18.81 0.95
N SER A 33 -14.87 19.80 0.57
CA SER A 33 -14.71 20.26 -0.79
C SER A 33 -13.43 19.71 -1.43
N SER A 34 -13.30 19.84 -2.76
CA SER A 34 -12.04 19.51 -3.44
C SER A 34 -10.90 20.48 -3.05
N LYS A 35 -11.21 21.66 -2.52
CA LYS A 35 -10.20 22.62 -2.05
C LYS A 35 -9.60 22.14 -0.73
N GLU A 36 -10.43 21.81 0.25
CA GLU A 36 -9.97 21.29 1.55
C GLU A 36 -9.20 19.97 1.40
N LEU A 37 -9.65 19.06 0.53
CA LEU A 37 -8.88 17.86 0.22
C LEU A 37 -7.54 18.18 -0.45
N ALA A 38 -7.47 19.22 -1.30
CA ALA A 38 -6.23 19.64 -1.92
C ALA A 38 -5.22 20.13 -0.88
N ASP A 39 -5.67 20.97 0.06
CA ASP A 39 -4.84 21.53 1.13
C ASP A 39 -4.24 20.42 2.02
N LEU A 40 -4.97 19.32 2.24
CA LEU A 40 -4.49 18.17 3.03
C LEU A 40 -3.63 17.17 2.25
N THR A 41 -3.81 17.06 0.93
CA THR A 41 -3.17 16.00 0.13
C THR A 41 -2.03 16.50 -0.74
N GLY A 42 -1.92 17.82 -0.93
CA GLY A 42 -1.00 18.44 -1.88
C GLY A 42 -1.39 18.18 -3.35
N ILE A 43 -2.60 17.69 -3.62
CA ILE A 43 -3.08 17.44 -4.98
C ILE A 43 -4.05 18.55 -5.38
N GLU A 44 -3.80 19.18 -6.52
CA GLU A 44 -4.62 20.27 -7.05
C GLU A 44 -6.12 19.96 -7.09
N SER A 45 -6.94 20.93 -6.66
CA SER A 45 -8.40 20.79 -6.55
C SER A 45 -9.08 20.37 -7.86
N TRP A 46 -8.59 20.86 -9.00
CA TRP A 46 -9.10 20.49 -10.32
C TRP A 46 -8.78 19.04 -10.68
N GLN A 47 -7.61 18.53 -10.26
CA GLN A 47 -7.19 17.15 -10.48
C GLN A 47 -8.04 16.19 -9.64
N ILE A 48 -8.38 16.56 -8.39
CA ILE A 48 -9.30 15.78 -7.55
C ILE A 48 -10.67 15.63 -8.22
N ARG A 49 -11.23 16.74 -8.73
CA ARG A 49 -12.52 16.71 -9.44
C ARG A 49 -12.47 15.81 -10.68
N LYS A 50 -11.40 15.93 -11.48
CA LYS A 50 -11.16 15.08 -12.65
C LYS A 50 -11.08 13.60 -12.27
N ASP A 51 -10.29 13.28 -11.25
CA ASP A 51 -10.11 11.90 -10.78
C ASP A 51 -11.41 11.27 -10.29
N PHE A 52 -12.17 11.99 -9.47
CA PHE A 52 -13.45 11.51 -8.97
C PHE A 52 -14.48 11.32 -10.08
N SER A 53 -14.48 12.17 -11.11
CA SER A 53 -15.39 12.03 -12.26
C SER A 53 -15.27 10.69 -13.00
N TYR A 54 -14.10 10.03 -13.00
CA TYR A 54 -13.91 8.72 -13.64
C TYR A 54 -14.71 7.60 -12.98
N PHE A 55 -15.09 7.79 -11.72
CA PHE A 55 -15.79 6.80 -10.90
C PHE A 55 -17.28 7.13 -10.71
N GLY A 56 -17.80 8.12 -11.45
CA GLY A 56 -19.16 8.63 -11.34
C GLY A 56 -19.29 9.76 -10.31
N ASP A 57 -20.51 10.11 -9.94
CA ASP A 57 -20.74 11.26 -9.05
C ASP A 57 -20.34 10.94 -7.61
N PHE A 58 -19.18 11.48 -7.19
CA PHE A 58 -18.69 11.44 -5.82
C PHE A 58 -19.27 12.54 -4.92
N GLY A 59 -19.92 13.54 -5.51
CA GLY A 59 -20.49 14.67 -4.80
C GLY A 59 -21.41 15.47 -5.71
N THR A 60 -21.99 16.52 -5.14
CA THR A 60 -22.88 17.44 -5.86
C THR A 60 -22.18 18.78 -6.04
N ARG A 61 -22.25 19.34 -7.25
CA ARG A 61 -21.68 20.66 -7.56
C ARG A 61 -22.26 21.69 -6.58
N GLY A 62 -21.37 22.45 -5.91
CA GLY A 62 -21.77 23.46 -4.92
C GLY A 62 -22.02 22.93 -3.49
N VAL A 63 -22.09 21.61 -3.29
CA VAL A 63 -22.31 20.99 -1.96
C VAL A 63 -21.06 20.30 -1.43
N GLY A 64 -20.21 19.78 -2.33
CA GLY A 64 -19.02 19.03 -1.97
C GLY A 64 -19.27 17.51 -1.87
N TYR A 65 -18.45 16.85 -1.06
CA TYR A 65 -18.42 15.41 -0.88
C TYR A 65 -18.88 15.06 0.53
N ASP A 66 -19.86 14.17 0.66
CA ASP A 66 -20.15 13.52 1.94
C ASP A 66 -18.98 12.58 2.30
N LEU A 67 -18.35 12.81 3.46
CA LEU A 67 -17.11 12.10 3.83
C LEU A 67 -17.34 10.61 4.03
N ARG A 68 -18.46 10.21 4.63
CA ARG A 68 -18.81 8.79 4.84
C ARG A 68 -18.95 8.05 3.51
N SER A 69 -19.69 8.63 2.57
CA SER A 69 -19.88 8.10 1.22
C SER A 69 -18.57 8.07 0.42
N LEU A 70 -17.78 9.15 0.49
CA LEU A 70 -16.46 9.26 -0.16
C LEU A 70 -15.52 8.13 0.31
N ILE A 71 -15.35 7.97 1.63
CA ILE A 71 -14.50 6.93 2.22
C ILE A 71 -14.99 5.54 1.81
N SER A 72 -16.29 5.27 1.94
CA SER A 72 -16.90 3.99 1.57
C SER A 72 -16.66 3.64 0.10
N ARG A 73 -16.84 4.61 -0.81
CA ARG A 73 -16.62 4.42 -2.24
C ARG A 73 -15.15 4.19 -2.58
N ILE A 74 -14.23 4.98 -2.02
CA ILE A 74 -12.79 4.76 -2.27
C ILE A 74 -12.37 3.38 -1.76
N ASN A 75 -12.80 2.98 -0.56
CA ASN A 75 -12.54 1.64 -0.02
C ASN A 75 -13.08 0.54 -0.94
N LYS A 76 -14.27 0.71 -1.51
CA LYS A 76 -14.85 -0.25 -2.47
C LYS A 76 -14.04 -0.35 -3.75
N ILE A 77 -13.59 0.78 -4.30
CA ILE A 77 -12.78 0.82 -5.53
C ILE A 77 -11.42 0.15 -5.30
N LEU A 78 -10.75 0.49 -4.19
CA LEU A 78 -9.48 -0.11 -3.77
C LEU A 78 -9.64 -1.52 -3.18
N ARG A 79 -10.88 -2.01 -3.05
CA ARG A 79 -11.24 -3.29 -2.44
C ARG A 79 -10.75 -3.48 -1.01
N LEU A 80 -10.55 -2.41 -0.24
CA LEU A 80 -9.99 -2.45 1.12
C LEU A 80 -10.96 -2.99 2.18
N SER A 81 -12.26 -3.11 1.86
CA SER A 81 -13.28 -3.62 2.79
C SER A 81 -13.10 -5.09 3.18
N ALA A 82 -12.24 -5.85 2.48
CA ALA A 82 -12.05 -7.28 2.72
C ALA A 82 -11.04 -7.62 3.83
N GLY A 83 -10.38 -6.62 4.44
CA GLY A 83 -9.38 -6.86 5.48
C GLY A 83 -8.20 -7.68 4.96
N HIS A 84 -7.43 -7.13 4.01
CA HIS A 84 -6.38 -7.88 3.33
C HIS A 84 -5.21 -8.15 4.27
N LYS A 85 -4.73 -9.40 4.22
CA LYS A 85 -3.54 -9.85 4.94
C LYS A 85 -2.34 -9.85 4.02
N ALA A 86 -1.20 -9.46 4.57
CA ALA A 86 0.10 -9.49 3.93
C ALA A 86 1.10 -10.36 4.70
N ALA A 87 2.00 -10.99 3.97
CA ALA A 87 3.21 -11.62 4.50
C ALA A 87 4.40 -10.69 4.33
N LEU A 88 5.27 -10.58 5.34
CA LEU A 88 6.53 -9.85 5.25
C LEU A 88 7.70 -10.82 5.23
N VAL A 89 8.59 -10.72 4.25
CA VAL A 89 9.81 -11.53 4.15
C VAL A 89 11.03 -10.65 4.36
N GLY A 90 11.87 -11.04 5.31
CA GLY A 90 13.05 -10.29 5.75
C GLY A 90 12.76 -9.43 6.97
N VAL A 91 12.99 -9.97 8.18
CA VAL A 91 12.79 -9.26 9.46
C VAL A 91 14.12 -8.66 9.92
N GLY A 92 14.72 -7.85 9.05
CA GLY A 92 15.87 -6.99 9.39
C GLY A 92 15.42 -5.70 10.06
N ASN A 93 16.23 -4.64 9.96
CA ASN A 93 15.88 -3.32 10.48
C ASN A 93 14.64 -2.75 9.79
N LEU A 94 14.61 -2.76 8.45
CA LEU A 94 13.48 -2.26 7.67
C LEU A 94 12.23 -3.11 7.89
N GLY A 95 12.34 -4.43 7.77
CA GLY A 95 11.20 -5.33 8.00
C GLY A 95 10.61 -5.20 9.40
N SER A 96 11.46 -5.04 10.42
CA SER A 96 11.02 -4.76 11.79
C SER A 96 10.27 -3.44 11.92
N ALA A 97 10.73 -2.39 11.23
CA ALA A 97 10.05 -1.10 11.21
C ALA A 97 8.70 -1.18 10.49
N LEU A 98 8.62 -1.91 9.37
CA LEU A 98 7.39 -2.15 8.62
C LEU A 98 6.36 -2.93 9.46
N LEU A 99 6.77 -3.95 10.21
CA LEU A 99 5.89 -4.68 11.13
C LEU A 99 5.27 -3.78 12.21
N ALA A 100 6.04 -2.80 12.70
CA ALA A 100 5.57 -1.85 13.70
C ALA A 100 4.78 -0.67 13.11
N PHE A 101 4.74 -0.52 11.78
CA PHE A 101 4.19 0.66 11.13
C PHE A 101 2.65 0.67 11.18
N PRO A 102 2.01 1.62 11.88
CA PRO A 102 0.55 1.66 12.01
C PRO A 102 -0.17 2.03 10.71
N GLY A 103 0.54 2.58 9.73
CA GLY A 103 -0.06 3.08 8.48
C GLY A 103 -0.74 1.99 7.65
N PHE A 104 -0.33 0.73 7.76
CA PHE A 104 -1.05 -0.38 7.09
C PHE A 104 -2.48 -0.54 7.62
N ARG A 105 -2.63 -0.52 8.96
CA ARG A 105 -3.93 -0.65 9.62
C ARG A 105 -4.90 0.49 9.27
N MET A 106 -4.39 1.68 8.98
CA MET A 106 -5.20 2.80 8.49
C MET A 106 -5.98 2.47 7.21
N PHE A 107 -5.43 1.59 6.37
CA PHE A 107 -6.04 1.13 5.13
C PHE A 107 -6.72 -0.24 5.26
N GLY A 108 -6.89 -0.75 6.49
CA GLY A 108 -7.45 -2.10 6.71
C GLY A 108 -6.51 -3.22 6.27
N LEU A 109 -5.20 -2.95 6.20
CA LEU A 109 -4.17 -3.93 5.86
C LEU A 109 -3.50 -4.45 7.14
N GLU A 110 -3.34 -5.77 7.22
CA GLU A 110 -2.69 -6.44 8.35
C GLU A 110 -1.47 -7.22 7.85
N ILE A 111 -0.31 -7.05 8.50
CA ILE A 111 0.83 -7.96 8.30
C ILE A 111 0.63 -9.15 9.22
N ALA A 112 0.04 -10.22 8.68
CA ALA A 112 -0.41 -11.38 9.46
C ALA A 112 0.66 -12.49 9.58
N ALA A 113 1.76 -12.38 8.82
CA ALA A 113 2.84 -13.35 8.81
C ALA A 113 4.19 -12.64 8.57
N ALA A 114 5.25 -13.10 9.22
CA ALA A 114 6.60 -12.61 9.03
C ALA A 114 7.55 -13.79 8.85
N PHE A 115 8.52 -13.69 7.92
CA PHE A 115 9.43 -14.77 7.58
C PHE A 115 10.89 -14.28 7.55
N ASP A 116 11.81 -15.11 8.00
CA ASP A 116 13.25 -14.87 7.91
C ASP A 116 14.00 -16.21 7.78
N VAL A 117 15.23 -16.15 7.26
CA VAL A 117 16.14 -17.31 7.16
C VAL A 117 17.04 -17.44 8.39
N ASP A 118 17.24 -16.36 9.15
CA ASP A 118 18.06 -16.37 10.36
C ASP A 118 17.35 -17.18 11.46
N ARG A 119 17.88 -18.38 11.73
CA ARG A 119 17.40 -19.30 12.77
C ARG A 119 17.31 -18.65 14.16
N ARG A 120 18.11 -17.60 14.42
CA ARG A 120 18.05 -16.87 15.70
C ARG A 120 16.80 -16.02 15.83
N LYS A 121 16.18 -15.61 14.72
CA LYS A 121 14.94 -14.82 14.68
C LYS A 121 13.70 -15.71 14.60
N VAL A 122 13.77 -16.82 13.87
CA VAL A 122 12.67 -17.78 13.74
C VAL A 122 12.19 -18.24 15.12
N GLY A 123 10.87 -18.25 15.33
CA GLY A 123 10.23 -18.57 16.61
C GLY A 123 10.07 -17.37 17.55
N ARG A 124 10.73 -16.22 17.29
CA ARG A 124 10.53 -14.99 18.06
C ARG A 124 9.32 -14.20 17.55
N ARG A 125 8.81 -13.29 18.38
CA ARG A 125 7.78 -12.32 17.98
C ARG A 125 8.35 -10.93 17.80
N LYS A 126 7.86 -10.21 16.79
CA LYS A 126 8.13 -8.79 16.57
C LYS A 126 6.82 -8.07 16.28
N ALA A 127 6.54 -7.00 17.03
CA ALA A 127 5.26 -6.27 16.95
C ALA A 127 4.01 -7.19 17.04
N GLY A 128 4.09 -8.25 17.84
CA GLY A 128 3.01 -9.24 18.01
C GLY A 128 2.98 -10.37 16.96
N VAL A 129 3.71 -10.25 15.84
CA VAL A 129 3.74 -11.25 14.75
C VAL A 129 4.85 -12.26 14.99
N LEU A 130 4.55 -13.56 14.84
CA LEU A 130 5.54 -14.63 14.92
C LEU A 130 6.43 -14.62 13.67
N ILE A 131 7.73 -14.72 13.85
CA ILE A 131 8.69 -14.89 12.76
C ILE A 131 8.80 -16.38 12.47
N GLU A 132 8.34 -16.77 11.29
CA GLU A 132 8.33 -18.13 10.78
C GLU A 132 9.55 -18.38 9.86
N ASP A 133 9.86 -19.64 9.63
CA ASP A 133 10.88 -20.03 8.65
C ASP A 133 10.35 -19.80 7.23
N VAL A 134 11.20 -19.28 6.33
CA VAL A 134 10.86 -19.04 4.91
C VAL A 134 10.31 -20.28 4.19
N ALA A 135 10.68 -21.49 4.62
CA ALA A 135 10.14 -22.74 4.07
C ALA A 135 8.62 -22.88 4.25
N SER A 136 8.03 -22.14 5.19
CA SER A 136 6.59 -22.12 5.47
C SER A 136 5.81 -21.16 4.57
N LEU A 137 6.48 -20.44 3.65
CA LEU A 137 5.81 -19.55 2.68
C LEU A 137 4.74 -20.26 1.85
N ARG A 138 4.94 -21.54 1.52
CA ARG A 138 3.97 -22.35 0.77
C ARG A 138 2.56 -22.41 1.37
N ASP A 139 2.42 -22.07 2.66
CA ASP A 139 1.14 -22.10 3.38
C ASP A 139 0.33 -20.79 3.25
N LEU A 140 0.87 -19.75 2.62
CA LEU A 140 0.23 -18.42 2.56
C LEU A 140 -1.16 -18.44 1.91
N ASN A 141 -1.32 -19.14 0.79
CA ASN A 141 -2.62 -19.25 0.12
C ASN A 141 -3.67 -19.91 1.03
N ARG A 142 -3.30 -20.96 1.77
CA ARG A 142 -4.20 -21.62 2.73
C ARG A 142 -4.61 -20.71 3.89
N ARG A 143 -3.77 -19.73 4.23
CA ARG A 143 -4.02 -18.72 5.27
C ARG A 143 -4.81 -17.51 4.75
N GLY A 144 -5.20 -17.49 3.47
CA GLY A 144 -5.86 -16.36 2.83
C GLY A 144 -4.98 -15.11 2.71
N ILE A 145 -3.65 -15.30 2.62
CA ILE A 145 -2.68 -14.22 2.47
C ILE A 145 -2.29 -14.11 1.00
N HIS A 146 -2.70 -13.02 0.36
CA HIS A 146 -2.50 -12.80 -1.08
C HIS A 146 -1.61 -11.59 -1.40
N LEU A 147 -1.11 -10.91 -0.37
CA LEU A 147 -0.17 -9.79 -0.49
C LEU A 147 1.17 -10.17 0.15
N GLY A 148 2.26 -9.69 -0.44
CA GLY A 148 3.63 -9.89 0.06
C GLY A 148 4.38 -8.59 0.18
N ILE A 149 5.27 -8.49 1.17
CA ILE A 149 6.22 -7.40 1.36
C ILE A 149 7.62 -8.00 1.36
N ILE A 150 8.49 -7.50 0.48
CA ILE A 150 9.89 -7.93 0.38
C ILE A 150 10.77 -6.86 1.02
N ALA A 151 11.47 -7.23 2.09
CA ALA A 151 12.41 -6.38 2.82
C ALA A 151 13.73 -7.11 3.08
N VAL A 152 14.18 -7.89 2.10
CA VAL A 152 15.45 -8.64 2.10
C VAL A 152 16.55 -7.88 1.33
N PRO A 153 17.84 -8.25 1.50
CA PRO A 153 18.92 -7.75 0.66
C PRO A 153 18.69 -8.05 -0.83
N GLU A 154 19.32 -7.26 -1.69
CA GLU A 154 19.21 -7.34 -3.16
C GLU A 154 19.36 -8.77 -3.68
N ALA A 155 20.42 -9.48 -3.23
CA ALA A 155 20.78 -10.81 -3.69
C ALA A 155 19.69 -11.88 -3.47
N ALA A 156 18.81 -11.71 -2.47
CA ALA A 156 17.75 -12.68 -2.16
C ALA A 156 16.37 -12.27 -2.71
N SER A 157 16.26 -11.07 -3.30
CA SER A 157 14.96 -10.46 -3.58
C SER A 157 14.16 -11.14 -4.70
N GLN A 158 14.84 -11.69 -5.72
CA GLN A 158 14.20 -12.41 -6.82
C GLN A 158 13.62 -13.75 -6.35
N ASP A 159 14.44 -14.57 -5.69
CA ASP A 159 14.04 -15.89 -5.18
C ASP A 159 12.86 -15.77 -4.21
N VAL A 160 12.87 -14.73 -3.35
CA VAL A 160 11.75 -14.44 -2.46
C VAL A 160 10.49 -14.05 -3.23
N ALA A 161 10.61 -13.25 -4.30
CA ALA A 161 9.47 -12.89 -5.12
C ALA A 161 8.86 -14.11 -5.79
N GLU A 162 9.67 -14.99 -6.36
CA GLU A 162 9.24 -16.25 -6.96
C GLU A 162 8.56 -17.15 -5.94
N ALA A 163 9.17 -17.34 -4.76
CA ALA A 163 8.57 -18.13 -3.67
C ALA A 163 7.22 -17.57 -3.19
N LEU A 164 7.05 -16.25 -3.15
CA LEU A 164 5.76 -15.62 -2.84
C LEU A 164 4.73 -15.89 -3.93
N VAL A 165 5.12 -15.78 -5.21
CA VAL A 165 4.23 -16.06 -6.34
C VAL A 165 3.77 -17.52 -6.33
N ASP A 166 4.69 -18.46 -6.12
CA ASP A 166 4.40 -19.89 -6.01
C ASP A 166 3.49 -20.19 -4.81
N ALA A 167 3.65 -19.44 -3.72
CA ALA A 167 2.78 -19.50 -2.55
C ALA A 167 1.39 -18.86 -2.75
N GLY A 168 1.08 -18.36 -3.94
CA GLY A 168 -0.24 -17.83 -4.31
C GLY A 168 -0.44 -16.32 -4.09
N VAL A 169 0.63 -15.58 -3.77
CA VAL A 169 0.58 -14.11 -3.66
C VAL A 169 0.28 -13.47 -5.02
N LYS A 170 -0.59 -12.46 -5.01
CA LYS A 170 -1.05 -11.74 -6.21
C LYS A 170 -0.57 -10.28 -6.27
N GLY A 171 -0.12 -9.73 -5.15
CA GLY A 171 0.44 -8.38 -5.07
C GLY A 171 1.67 -8.35 -4.20
N ILE A 172 2.75 -7.72 -4.68
CA ILE A 172 4.02 -7.63 -3.97
C ILE A 172 4.43 -6.16 -3.84
N LEU A 173 4.75 -5.73 -2.62
CA LEU A 173 5.42 -4.48 -2.32
C LEU A 173 6.90 -4.75 -2.04
N ASN A 174 7.77 -4.31 -2.94
CA ASN A 174 9.21 -4.55 -2.88
C ASN A 174 9.97 -3.32 -2.34
N PHE A 175 10.81 -3.53 -1.34
CA PHE A 175 11.77 -2.54 -0.83
C PHE A 175 13.23 -2.90 -1.13
N ALA A 176 13.49 -4.05 -1.77
CA ALA A 176 14.84 -4.41 -2.17
C ALA A 176 15.27 -3.53 -3.37
N PRO A 177 16.53 -3.04 -3.40
CA PRO A 177 17.05 -2.15 -4.44
C PRO A 177 17.41 -2.93 -5.72
N ARG A 178 16.49 -3.77 -6.19
CA ARG A 178 16.66 -4.60 -7.39
C ARG A 178 15.46 -4.47 -8.30
N TYR A 179 15.70 -4.54 -9.60
CA TYR A 179 14.66 -4.87 -10.56
C TYR A 179 14.24 -6.33 -10.36
N ILE A 180 12.96 -6.57 -10.03
CA ILE A 180 12.39 -7.90 -9.82
C ILE A 180 11.42 -8.19 -10.95
N VAL A 181 11.51 -9.41 -11.49
CA VAL A 181 10.57 -9.91 -12.49
C VAL A 181 9.59 -10.86 -11.79
N VAL A 182 8.30 -10.70 -12.07
CA VAL A 182 7.23 -11.57 -11.54
C VAL A 182 6.35 -12.07 -12.68
N SER A 183 5.72 -13.23 -12.47
CA SER A 183 4.84 -13.84 -13.47
C SER A 183 3.65 -12.94 -13.85
N PRO A 184 3.13 -13.07 -15.09
CA PRO A 184 1.94 -12.34 -15.52
C PRO A 184 0.76 -12.54 -14.55
N GLY A 185 0.07 -11.46 -14.22
CA GLY A 185 -1.05 -11.48 -13.28
C GLY A 185 -0.69 -11.20 -11.82
N VAL A 186 0.60 -11.09 -11.49
CA VAL A 186 1.08 -10.59 -10.19
C VAL A 186 1.42 -9.11 -10.31
N LYS A 187 0.88 -8.28 -9.42
CA LYS A 187 1.20 -6.85 -9.40
C LYS A 187 2.40 -6.60 -8.49
N LEU A 188 3.50 -6.11 -9.06
CA LEU A 188 4.66 -5.65 -8.31
C LEU A 188 4.65 -4.11 -8.20
N ILE A 189 4.94 -3.60 -7.01
CA ILE A 189 5.22 -2.18 -6.75
C ILE A 189 6.55 -2.11 -5.99
N THR A 190 7.51 -1.37 -6.52
CA THR A 190 8.82 -1.16 -5.87
C THR A 190 8.87 0.23 -5.24
N ILE A 191 9.33 0.32 -3.99
CA ILE A 191 9.66 1.55 -3.29
C ILE A 191 11.15 1.55 -3.02
N ASP A 192 11.87 2.45 -3.70
CA ASP A 192 13.29 2.71 -3.43
C ASP A 192 13.44 4.09 -2.78
N ILE A 193 13.63 4.08 -1.45
CA ILE A 193 13.76 5.30 -0.65
C ILE A 193 15.03 6.07 -1.03
N ALA A 194 16.11 5.37 -1.37
CA ALA A 194 17.38 6.01 -1.72
C ALA A 194 17.27 6.73 -3.07
N MET A 195 16.64 6.12 -4.08
CA MET A 195 16.38 6.77 -5.36
C MET A 195 15.47 8.00 -5.20
N HIS A 196 14.48 7.94 -4.30
CA HIS A 196 13.63 9.10 -4.00
C HIS A 196 14.36 10.24 -3.31
N LEU A 197 15.41 9.95 -2.52
CA LEU A 197 16.27 10.97 -1.92
C LEU A 197 17.28 11.52 -2.92
N ALA A 198 17.86 10.65 -3.75
CA ALA A 198 18.88 11.01 -4.75
C ALA A 198 18.39 12.01 -5.81
N ARG A 199 17.08 12.15 -6.01
CA ARG A 199 16.49 13.16 -6.89
C ARG A 199 16.42 14.56 -6.28
N LEU A 200 16.44 14.68 -4.94
CA LEU A 200 16.22 15.96 -4.28
C LEU A 200 17.29 17.02 -4.62
N PRO A 201 18.60 16.69 -4.76
CA PRO A 201 19.61 17.66 -5.16
C PRO A 201 19.29 18.44 -6.44
N TYR A 202 18.57 17.84 -7.40
CA TYR A 202 18.17 18.55 -8.62
C TYR A 202 17.25 19.77 -8.36
N TYR A 203 16.46 19.73 -7.28
CA TYR A 203 15.50 20.79 -6.95
C TYR A 203 16.03 21.79 -5.91
N VAL A 204 17.22 21.54 -5.36
CA VAL A 204 17.87 22.47 -4.43
C VAL A 204 18.72 23.42 -5.28
N PRO A 205 18.51 24.75 -5.19
CA PRO A 205 19.37 25.72 -5.86
C PRO A 205 20.84 25.45 -5.50
N ALA A 206 21.74 25.51 -6.48
CA ALA A 206 23.17 25.51 -6.17
C ALA A 206 23.47 26.73 -5.29
N GLY A 207 24.03 26.47 -4.11
CA GLY A 207 24.51 27.52 -3.21
C GLY A 207 25.72 28.26 -3.77
#